data_AF-W9QWP5-F1
#
_entry.id   AF-W9QWP5-F1
#
_cell.length_a   1.000
_cell.length_b   1.000
_cell.length_c   1.000
_cell.angle_alpha   90.00
_cell.angle_beta   90.00
_cell.angle_gamma   90.00
#
_symmetry.space_group_name_H-M   'P 1'
#
loop_
_entity.id
_entity.type
_entity.pdbx_description
1 polymer ?
#
loop_
_entity_poly.entity_id
_entity_poly.type
_entity_poly.pdbx_seq_one_letter_code
_entity_poly.pdbx_strand_id
1 'polypeptide(L)' 'MIKFWNWSRVVPDSPSERMMSLPTTRKLVLKNKIVFGTGDAWHAPTMTANMAFVRAISQTGMSLFTIGHRPRALTGD' A
#
# COMPACT_ATOMS: atom_id res chain seq x y z
N MET A 1 16.28 14.54 -3.36
CA MET A 1 15.40 13.40 -3.70
C MET A 1 16.13 12.08 -4.03
N ILE A 2 17.44 12.07 -4.33
CA ILE A 2 18.17 10.89 -4.83
C ILE A 2 18.59 9.88 -3.73
N LYS A 3 18.78 10.30 -2.48
CA LYS A 3 19.34 9.43 -1.41
C LYS A 3 18.51 8.19 -1.05
N PHE A 4 17.18 8.25 -1.14
CA PHE A 4 16.32 7.15 -0.65
C PHE A 4 16.38 5.90 -1.55
N TRP A 5 16.52 6.10 -2.86
CA TRP A 5 16.49 5.01 -3.84
C TRP A 5 17.67 4.03 -3.71
N ASN A 6 18.83 4.52 -3.24
CA ASN A 6 20.03 3.69 -3.09
C ASN A 6 19.92 2.65 -1.96
N TRP A 7 18.97 2.80 -1.04
CA TRP A 7 18.72 1.85 0.04
C TRP A 7 17.43 1.05 -0.14
N SER A 8 16.73 1.26 -1.26
CA SER A 8 15.51 0.52 -1.58
C SER A 8 15.77 -0.53 -2.65
N ARG A 9 15.36 -1.78 -2.38
CA ARG A 9 15.27 -2.81 -3.42
C ARG A 9 13.94 -2.66 -4.16
N VAL A 10 13.99 -2.50 -5.48
CA VAL A 10 12.79 -2.57 -6.32
C VAL A 10 12.37 -4.02 -6.45
N VAL A 11 11.10 -4.31 -6.20
CA VAL A 11 10.50 -5.64 -6.33
C VAL A 11 9.45 -5.62 -7.43
N PRO A 12 9.21 -6.74 -8.13
CA PRO A 12 8.13 -6.81 -9.12
C PRO A 12 6.76 -6.76 -8.44
N ASP A 13 5.78 -6.21 -9.15
CA ASP A 13 4.38 -6.24 -8.75
C ASP A 13 3.92 -7.69 -8.61
N SER A 14 3.62 -8.10 -7.38
CA SER A 14 3.23 -9.48 -7.04
C SER A 14 2.12 -9.47 -5.98
N PRO A 15 0.94 -8.88 -6.30
CA PRO A 15 -0.10 -8.71 -5.31
C PRO A 15 -0.75 -10.03 -4.90
N SER A 16 -1.14 -10.13 -3.64
CA SER A 16 -1.85 -11.29 -3.11
C SER A 16 -3.18 -11.50 -3.82
N GLU A 17 -3.57 -12.76 -3.99
CA GLU A 17 -4.84 -13.13 -4.62
C GLU A 17 -6.03 -12.55 -3.84
N ARG A 18 -5.97 -12.58 -2.50
CA ARG A 18 -7.02 -12.01 -1.65
C ARG A 18 -7.20 -10.51 -1.86
N MET A 19 -6.13 -9.76 -2.08
CA MET A 19 -6.24 -8.34 -2.41
C MET A 19 -6.85 -8.16 -3.79
N MET A 20 -6.42 -8.97 -4.75
CA MET A 20 -6.88 -8.87 -6.14
C MET A 20 -8.34 -9.27 -6.33
N SER A 21 -8.88 -10.18 -5.52
CA SER A 21 -10.29 -10.60 -5.56
C SER A 21 -11.27 -9.53 -5.10
N LEU A 22 -10.83 -8.50 -4.36
CA LEU A 22 -11.69 -7.39 -3.96
C LEU A 22 -12.16 -6.56 -5.17
N PRO A 23 -13.40 -6.06 -5.21
CA PRO A 23 -13.86 -5.24 -6.32
C PRO A 23 -13.08 -3.92 -6.40
N THR A 24 -12.74 -3.50 -7.62
CA THR A 24 -12.17 -2.17 -7.85
C THR A 24 -13.26 -1.12 -7.67
N THR A 25 -13.03 -0.17 -6.76
CA THR A 25 -13.98 0.92 -6.47
C THR A 25 -13.27 2.26 -6.41
N ARG A 26 -14.01 3.35 -6.20
CA ARG A 26 -13.42 4.68 -5.97
C ARG A 26 -12.46 4.71 -4.76
N LYS A 27 -12.70 3.87 -3.75
CA LYS A 27 -11.85 3.75 -2.55
C LYS A 27 -10.79 2.65 -2.70
N LEU A 28 -11.09 1.58 -3.44
CA LEU A 28 -10.19 0.43 -3.67
C LEU A 28 -9.64 0.45 -5.10
N VAL A 29 -8.90 1.50 -5.44
CA VAL A 29 -8.33 1.68 -6.78
C VAL A 29 -7.21 0.66 -7.06
N LEU A 30 -7.12 0.21 -8.32
CA LEU A 30 -6.19 -0.85 -8.74
C LEU A 30 -4.74 -0.61 -8.34
N LYS A 31 -4.22 0.61 -8.53
CA LYS A 31 -2.82 0.94 -8.16
C LYS A 31 -2.52 0.68 -6.68
N ASN A 32 -3.47 0.97 -5.80
CA ASN A 32 -3.28 0.74 -4.36
C ASN A 32 -3.42 -0.76 -4.05
N LYS A 33 -4.31 -1.48 -4.74
CA LYS A 33 -4.39 -2.93 -4.63
C LYS A 33 -3.06 -3.59 -4.99
N ILE A 34 -2.37 -3.13 -6.03
CA ILE A 34 -1.06 -3.65 -6.43
C ILE A 34 -0.02 -3.42 -5.32
N VAL A 35 0.11 -2.17 -4.83
CA VAL A 35 1.11 -1.82 -3.80
C VAL A 35 0.86 -2.58 -2.49
N PHE A 36 -0.35 -2.46 -1.93
CA PHE A 36 -0.69 -3.10 -0.66
C PHE A 36 -0.76 -4.62 -0.79
N GLY A 37 -1.26 -5.13 -1.92
CA GLY A 37 -1.29 -6.56 -2.19
C GLY A 37 0.10 -7.16 -2.31
N THR A 38 1.08 -6.41 -2.86
CA THR A 38 2.47 -6.90 -2.94
C THR A 38 3.07 -6.99 -1.55
N GLY A 39 2.89 -5.97 -0.70
CA GLY A 39 3.30 -6.06 0.71
C GLY A 39 2.64 -7.22 1.44
N ASP A 40 1.34 -7.44 1.17
CA ASP A 40 0.56 -8.54 1.72
C ASP A 40 1.09 -9.93 1.34
N ALA A 41 1.39 -10.16 0.04
CA ALA A 41 1.95 -11.42 -0.44
C ALA A 41 3.33 -11.72 0.17
N TRP A 42 4.12 -10.68 0.41
CA TRP A 42 5.46 -10.79 1.02
C TRP A 42 5.42 -10.87 2.54
N HIS A 43 4.24 -10.79 3.17
CA HIS A 43 4.08 -10.67 4.62
C HIS A 43 4.86 -9.48 5.22
N ALA A 44 5.03 -8.42 4.43
CA ALA A 44 5.81 -7.25 4.78
C ALA A 44 4.90 -6.08 5.21
N PRO A 45 5.26 -5.33 6.26
CA PRO A 45 4.49 -4.15 6.64
C PRO A 45 4.54 -3.07 5.56
N THR A 46 3.38 -2.57 5.14
CA THR A 46 3.29 -1.44 4.20
C THR A 46 3.24 -0.11 4.95
N MET A 47 4.25 0.75 4.76
CA MET A 47 4.24 2.11 5.32
C MET A 47 3.41 3.05 4.43
N THR A 48 2.45 3.79 5.02
CA THR A 48 1.52 4.61 4.22
C THR A 48 0.93 5.80 4.96
N ALA A 49 0.68 6.90 4.24
CA ALA A 49 -0.20 8.00 4.69
C ALA A 49 -1.64 7.82 4.19
N ASN A 50 -1.91 6.86 3.30
CA ASN A 50 -3.23 6.63 2.72
C ASN A 50 -4.10 5.75 3.62
N MET A 51 -4.42 6.27 4.81
CA MET A 51 -5.29 5.58 5.77
C MET A 51 -6.74 5.43 5.28
N ALA A 52 -7.15 6.19 4.25
CA ALA A 52 -8.45 6.01 3.62
C ALA A 52 -8.55 4.65 2.91
N PHE A 53 -7.50 4.23 2.20
CA PHE A 53 -7.45 2.89 1.59
C PHE A 53 -7.45 1.78 2.64
N VAL A 54 -6.62 1.91 3.69
CA VAL A 54 -6.55 0.92 4.78
C VAL A 54 -7.92 0.75 5.46
N ARG A 55 -8.65 1.84 5.71
CA ARG A 55 -10.01 1.78 6.25
C ARG A 55 -11.00 1.13 5.29
N ALA A 56 -10.90 1.41 3.99
CA ALA A 56 -11.76 0.78 2.99
C ALA A 56 -11.53 -0.73 2.91
N ILE A 57 -10.29 -1.20 3.07
CA ILE A 57 -9.97 -2.63 3.19
C ILE A 57 -10.58 -3.22 4.46
N SER A 58 -10.46 -2.55 5.61
CA SER A 58 -11.09 -3.03 6.85
C SER A 58 -12.61 -3.22 6.74
N GLN A 59 -13.27 -2.41 5.92
CA GLN A 59 -14.71 -2.53 5.65
C GLN A 59 -15.08 -3.77 4.82
N THR A 60 -14.12 -4.44 4.18
CA THR A 60 -14.36 -5.72 3.47
C THR A 60 -14.21 -6.94 4.38
N GLY A 61 -13.90 -6.74 5.67
CA GLY A 61 -13.59 -7.82 6.62
C GLY A 61 -12.13 -8.30 6.55
N MET A 62 -11.31 -7.71 5.67
CA MET A 62 -9.89 -8.00 5.56
C MET A 62 -9.05 -7.05 6.42
N SER A 63 -7.91 -7.53 6.90
CA SER A 63 -6.87 -6.69 7.54
C SER A 63 -5.53 -6.84 6.81
N LEU A 64 -4.74 -5.76 6.86
CA LEU A 64 -3.41 -5.68 6.28
C LEU A 64 -2.40 -5.27 7.35
N PHE A 65 -1.17 -5.74 7.22
CA PHE A 65 -0.09 -5.26 8.07
C PHE A 65 0.40 -3.90 7.55
N THR A 66 -0.05 -2.81 8.17
CA THR A 66 0.26 -1.44 7.73
C THR A 66 0.81 -0.60 8.87
N ILE A 67 1.82 0.23 8.56
CA ILE A 67 2.36 1.25 9.46
C ILE A 67 1.92 2.61 8.94
N GLY A 68 1.00 3.25 9.65
CA GLY A 68 0.50 4.57 9.29
C GLY A 68 1.53 5.66 9.62
N HIS A 69 1.77 6.58 8.68
CA HIS A 69 2.48 7.83 8.97
C HIS A 69 1.58 9.03 8.71
N ARG A 70 1.86 10.15 9.38
CA ARG A 70 1.12 11.40 9.11
C ARG A 70 1.41 11.88 7.68
N PRO A 71 0.39 12.30 6.91
CA PRO A 71 0.61 12.97 5.64
C PRO A 71 1.52 14.18 5.86
N ARG A 72 2.50 14.35 4.98
CA ARG A 72 3.40 15.49 4.99
C ARG A 72 3.54 15.96 3.55
N ALA A 73 3.46 17.27 3.35
CA ALA A 73 3.75 17.86 2.06
C ALA A 73 5.18 17.47 1.67
N LEU A 74 5.37 17.15 0.38
CA LEU A 74 6.71 17.06 -0.18
C LEU A 74 7.26 18.48 -0.22
N THR A 75 7.98 18.85 0.85
CA THR A 75 8.72 20.10 0.93
C THR A 75 10.13 19.83 0.42
N GLY A 76 10.59 20.59 -0.57
CA GLY A 76 11.96 20.55 -1.06
C GLY A 76 12.72 21.82 -0.66
N ASP A 77 14.04 21.70 -0.60
CA ASP A 77 14.94 22.77 -1.06
C ASP A 77 15.26 22.50 -2.54
#